data_AF-A0A975RWZ2-F1
#
_entry.id   AF-A0A975RWZ2-F1
#
_cell.length_a   1.000
_cell.length_b   1.000
_cell.length_c   1.000
_cell.angle_alpha   90.00
_cell.angle_beta   90.00
_cell.angle_gamma   90.00
#
_symmetry.space_group_name_H-M   'P 1'
#
loop_
_entity.id
_entity.type
_entity.pdbx_description
1 polymer ?
#
loop_
_entity_poly.entity_id
_entity_poly.type
_entity_poly.pdbx_seq_one_letter_code
_entity_poly.pdbx_strand_id
1 'polypeptide(L)'
;MSTDDGKRAYRNDLLLAAAMVAAGLAISGLSAMQLKARNPEMAQATQPLQSTPGAETKPSAPPEPVTTGTRPSNVPPEPARPDAEALKAGAQPALPPAPAEKTAAPIKDR
;
A
#
# COMPACT_ATOMS: atom_id res chain seq x y z
N MET A 1 -53.56 -7.46 21.66
CA MET A 1 -52.14 -7.77 21.91
C MET A 1 -51.77 -7.15 23.25
N SER A 2 -51.14 -7.89 24.15
CA SER A 2 -50.79 -7.37 25.47
C SER A 2 -49.65 -6.37 25.34
N THR A 3 -49.66 -5.30 26.13
CA THR A 3 -48.59 -4.29 26.16
C THR A 3 -47.23 -4.87 26.53
N ASP A 4 -47.21 -5.99 27.26
CA ASP A 4 -46.00 -6.73 27.60
C ASP A 4 -45.33 -7.42 26.40
N ASP A 5 -46.11 -7.86 25.40
CA ASP A 5 -45.56 -8.50 24.20
C ASP A 5 -44.77 -7.51 23.36
N GLY A 6 -45.30 -6.29 23.21
CA GLY A 6 -44.62 -5.20 22.48
C GLY A 6 -43.33 -4.75 23.17
N LYS A 7 -43.31 -4.72 24.50
CA LYS A 7 -42.12 -4.37 25.28
C LYS A 7 -41.01 -5.41 25.14
N ARG A 8 -41.36 -6.70 25.06
CA ARG A 8 -40.40 -7.80 24.86
C ARG A 8 -39.82 -7.76 23.44
N ALA A 9 -40.66 -7.56 22.43
CA ALA A 9 -40.21 -7.42 21.04
C ALA A 9 -39.22 -6.25 20.88
N TYR A 10 -39.57 -5.07 21.41
CA TYR A 10 -38.70 -3.89 21.35
C TYR A 10 -37.33 -4.12 22.03
N ARG A 11 -37.30 -4.80 23.18
CA ARG A 11 -36.05 -5.15 23.87
C ARG A 11 -35.19 -6.09 23.05
N ASN A 12 -35.80 -7.08 22.40
CA ASN A 12 -35.08 -8.02 21.55
C ASN A 12 -34.49 -7.31 20.32
N ASP A 13 -35.24 -6.43 19.69
CA ASP A 13 -34.77 -5.64 18.55
C ASP A 13 -33.62 -4.70 18.94
N LEU A 14 -33.73 -4.06 20.11
CA LEU A 14 -32.66 -3.21 20.65
C LEU A 14 -31.39 -4.02 20.95
N LEU A 15 -31.53 -5.23 21.50
CA LEU A 15 -30.39 -6.12 21.74
C LEU A 15 -29.74 -6.58 20.43
N LEU A 16 -30.54 -6.90 19.42
CA LEU A 16 -30.04 -7.28 18.10
C LEU A 16 -29.30 -6.13 17.41
N ALA A 17 -29.86 -4.93 17.45
CA ALA A 17 -29.23 -3.73 16.93
C ALA A 17 -27.90 -3.43 17.64
N ALA A 18 -27.90 -3.50 18.98
CA ALA A 18 -26.69 -3.31 19.78
C ALA A 18 -25.62 -4.37 19.44
N ALA A 19 -26.01 -5.63 19.25
CA ALA A 19 -25.11 -6.70 18.86
C ALA A 19 -24.49 -6.45 17.48
N MET A 20 -25.28 -6.00 16.49
CA MET A 20 -24.74 -5.65 15.17
C MET A 20 -23.73 -4.50 15.22
N VAL A 21 -24.02 -3.44 15.98
CA VAL A 21 -23.11 -2.31 16.15
C VAL A 21 -21.81 -2.74 16.83
N ALA A 22 -21.92 -3.52 17.92
CA ALA A 22 -20.76 -4.03 18.64
C ALA A 22 -19.88 -4.93 17.75
N ALA A 23 -20.49 -5.80 16.95
CA ALA A 23 -19.77 -6.65 16.00
C ALA A 23 -19.03 -5.82 14.93
N GLY A 24 -19.68 -4.81 14.35
CA GLY A 24 -19.06 -3.92 13.36
C GLY A 24 -17.87 -3.14 13.94
N LEU A 25 -18.02 -2.59 15.15
CA LEU A 25 -16.94 -1.87 15.83
C LEU A 25 -15.77 -2.81 16.20
N ALA A 26 -16.06 -4.03 16.63
CA ALA A 26 -15.02 -5.02 16.94
C ALA A 26 -14.17 -5.35 15.69
N ILE A 27 -14.83 -5.65 14.56
CA ILE A 27 -14.14 -5.93 13.29
C ILE A 27 -13.31 -4.72 12.85
N SER A 28 -13.89 -3.52 12.87
CA SER A 28 -13.18 -2.29 12.49
C SER A 28 -11.96 -2.03 13.38
N GLY A 29 -12.10 -2.24 14.69
CA GLY A 29 -11.01 -2.07 15.66
C GLY A 29 -9.88 -3.08 15.45
N LEU A 30 -10.23 -4.35 15.24
CA LEU A 30 -9.26 -5.41 14.93
C LEU A 30 -8.51 -5.12 13.62
N SER A 31 -9.19 -4.66 12.57
CA SER A 31 -8.56 -4.26 11.31
C SER A 31 -7.59 -3.10 11.49
N ALA A 32 -7.99 -2.04 12.20
CA ALA A 32 -7.12 -0.89 12.46
C ALA A 32 -5.89 -1.28 13.29
N MET A 33 -6.07 -2.16 14.28
CA MET A 33 -4.97 -2.65 15.11
C MET A 33 -3.98 -3.51 14.29
N GLN A 34 -4.47 -4.32 13.34
CA GLN A 34 -3.60 -5.03 12.40
C GLN A 34 -2.85 -4.09 11.46
N LEU A 35 -3.48 -3.02 10.96
CA LEU A 35 -2.77 -2.02 10.14
C LEU A 35 -1.67 -1.31 10.94
N LYS A 36 -1.93 -0.98 12.21
CA LYS A 36 -0.95 -0.32 13.09
C LYS A 36 0.18 -1.26 13.52
N ALA A 37 -0.11 -2.55 13.68
CA ALA A 37 0.89 -3.56 14.04
C ALA A 37 1.77 -4.00 12.86
N ARG A 38 1.29 -3.82 11.61
CA ARG A 38 2.13 -3.96 10.43
C ARG A 38 3.07 -2.76 10.38
N ASN A 39 4.37 -3.01 10.33
CA ASN A 39 5.32 -1.94 10.02
C ASN A 39 4.87 -1.29 8.71
N PRO A 40 4.74 0.05 8.64
CA PRO A 40 4.51 0.70 7.37
C PRO A 40 5.71 0.34 6.49
N GLU A 41 5.51 -0.52 5.49
CA GLU A 41 6.42 -0.58 4.36
C GLU A 41 6.31 0.78 3.69
N MET A 42 7.17 1.70 4.12
CA MET A 42 7.39 2.92 3.37
C MET A 42 7.89 2.45 2.01
N ALA A 43 7.05 2.58 0.98
CA ALA A 43 7.48 2.43 -0.40
C ALA A 43 8.76 3.25 -0.53
N GLN A 44 9.85 2.55 -0.86
CA GLN A 44 11.23 3.04 -0.81
C GLN A 44 11.32 4.55 -1.08
N ALA A 45 11.87 5.29 -0.12
CA ALA A 45 12.73 6.40 -0.50
C ALA A 45 13.81 5.76 -1.36
N THR A 46 13.77 6.03 -2.66
CA THR A 46 14.84 5.71 -3.62
C THR A 46 16.18 5.90 -2.94
N GLN A 47 17.11 4.96 -3.14
CA GLN A 47 18.46 5.05 -2.58
C GLN A 47 18.99 6.49 -2.74
N PRO A 48 19.68 7.06 -1.73
CA PRO A 48 20.30 8.37 -1.90
C PRO A 48 21.10 8.32 -3.19
N LEU A 49 20.83 9.28 -4.08
CA LEU A 49 21.48 9.38 -5.39
C LEU A 49 22.99 9.22 -5.15
N GLN A 50 23.53 8.05 -5.53
CA GLN A 50 24.97 7.86 -5.50
C GLN A 50 25.53 8.92 -6.43
N SER A 51 26.33 9.82 -5.89
CA SER A 51 26.96 10.91 -6.62
C SER A 51 27.54 10.34 -7.91
N THR A 52 27.02 10.79 -9.06
CA THR A 52 27.62 10.49 -10.36
C THR A 52 29.11 10.82 -10.28
N PRO A 53 30.02 9.97 -10.77
CA PRO A 53 31.45 10.29 -10.83
C PRO A 53 31.63 11.69 -11.44
N GLY A 54 32.20 12.63 -10.68
CA GLY A 54 32.34 14.04 -11.08
C GLY A 54 31.47 15.05 -10.31
N ALA A 55 30.73 14.64 -9.26
CA ALA A 55 30.00 15.59 -8.41
C ALA A 55 30.91 16.61 -7.69
N GLU A 56 32.17 16.25 -7.42
CA GLU A 56 33.18 17.12 -6.80
C GLU A 56 33.47 18.39 -7.63
N THR A 57 33.29 18.32 -8.95
CA THR A 57 33.60 19.40 -9.88
C THR A 57 32.37 20.17 -10.34
N LYS A 58 31.18 19.80 -9.86
CA LYS A 58 29.93 20.45 -10.20
C LYS A 58 29.69 21.65 -9.27
N PRO A 59 29.25 22.82 -9.79
CA PRO A 59 28.88 23.95 -8.95
C PRO A 59 27.88 23.53 -7.87
N SER A 60 28.11 23.98 -6.63
CA SER A 60 27.29 23.66 -5.44
C SER A 60 25.80 24.03 -5.62
N ALA A 61 25.52 24.97 -6.52
CA ALA A 61 24.17 25.38 -6.88
C ALA A 61 23.97 25.31 -8.40
N PRO A 62 22.81 24.84 -8.88
CA PRO A 62 22.41 25.01 -10.27
C PRO A 62 22.43 26.50 -10.66
N PRO A 63 22.75 26.83 -11.93
CA PRO A 63 22.60 28.20 -12.43
C PRO A 63 21.19 28.71 -12.18
N GLU A 64 21.05 29.99 -11.86
CA GLU A 64 19.73 30.60 -11.73
C GLU A 64 18.94 30.39 -13.03
N PRO A 65 17.67 29.97 -12.96
CA PRO A 65 16.87 29.76 -14.15
C PRO A 65 16.74 31.06 -14.93
N VAL A 66 17.09 31.03 -16.22
CA VAL A 66 16.98 32.14 -17.18
C VAL A 66 15.54 32.58 -17.49
N THR A 67 14.55 32.07 -16.76
CA THR A 67 13.14 32.40 -16.96
C THR A 67 12.73 33.53 -16.01
N THR A 68 12.42 34.70 -16.56
CA THR A 68 12.01 35.94 -15.86
C THR A 68 10.59 35.91 -15.29
N GLY A 69 10.11 34.77 -14.80
CA GLY A 69 8.74 34.66 -14.31
C GLY A 69 8.53 33.54 -13.30
N THR A 70 7.59 33.76 -12.38
CA THR A 70 7.10 32.76 -11.43
C THR A 70 6.65 31.53 -12.20
N ARG A 71 7.35 30.41 -12.02
CA ARG A 71 6.94 29.11 -12.56
C ARG A 71 5.45 28.91 -12.24
N PRO A 72 4.56 28.71 -13.23
CA PRO A 72 3.15 28.45 -12.97
C PRO A 72 3.01 27.25 -12.04
N SER A 73 2.61 27.48 -10.79
CA SER A 73 2.38 26.43 -9.79
C SER A 73 1.02 25.75 -9.94
N ASN A 74 0.15 26.31 -10.79
CA ASN A 74 -1.20 25.81 -11.01
C ASN A 74 -1.29 24.61 -11.96
N VAL A 75 -0.19 24.25 -12.65
CA VAL A 75 -0.15 23.08 -13.52
C VAL A 75 0.74 22.02 -12.86
N PRO A 76 0.17 20.90 -12.39
CA PRO A 76 0.96 19.77 -11.96
C PRO A 76 1.91 19.35 -13.07
N PRO A 77 3.19 19.06 -12.78
CA PRO A 77 4.08 18.49 -13.77
C PRO A 77 3.48 17.18 -14.31
N GLU A 78 3.56 16.97 -15.62
CA GLU A 78 3.17 15.68 -16.18
C GLU A 78 4.02 14.55 -15.55
N PRO A 79 3.42 13.38 -15.27
CA PRO A 79 4.18 12.22 -14.85
C PRO A 79 5.29 11.92 -15.85
N ALA A 80 6.52 11.72 -15.38
CA ALA A 80 7.60 11.24 -16.21
C ALA A 80 7.19 9.89 -16.79
N ARG A 81 7.02 9.82 -18.12
CA ARG A 81 6.75 8.55 -18.80
C ARG A 81 8.07 7.80 -18.92
N PRO A 82 8.12 6.50 -18.56
CA PRO A 82 9.29 5.67 -18.84
C PRO A 82 9.60 5.71 -20.34
N ASP A 83 10.88 5.64 -20.67
CA ASP A 83 11.30 5.50 -22.06
C ASP A 83 10.84 4.15 -22.63
N ALA A 84 10.84 4.03 -23.97
CA ALA A 84 10.37 2.84 -24.65
C ALA A 84 11.18 1.59 -24.27
N GLU A 85 12.44 1.77 -23.89
CA GLU A 85 13.33 0.70 -23.45
C GLU A 85 12.94 0.17 -22.06
N ALA A 86 12.66 1.04 -21.08
CA ALA A 86 12.20 0.64 -19.75
C ALA A 86 10.82 -0.04 -19.79
N LEU A 87 9.92 0.43 -20.68
CA LEU A 87 8.62 -0.22 -20.88
C LEU A 87 8.78 -1.64 -21.44
N LYS A 88 9.72 -1.85 -22.36
CA LYS A 88 9.99 -3.16 -22.97
C LYS A 88 10.74 -4.10 -22.02
N ALA A 89 11.65 -3.57 -21.22
CA ALA A 89 12.44 -4.35 -20.28
C ALA A 89 11.59 -4.93 -19.14
N GLY A 90 10.50 -4.26 -18.77
CA GLY A 90 9.65 -4.67 -17.66
C GLY A 90 10.40 -4.66 -16.31
N ALA A 91 9.70 -4.99 -15.22
CA ALA A 91 10.35 -5.18 -13.93
C ALA A 91 11.15 -6.48 -13.96
N GLN A 92 12.48 -6.41 -13.85
CA GLN A 92 13.30 -7.61 -13.68
C GLN A 92 12.93 -8.27 -12.34
N PRO A 93 12.55 -9.56 -12.32
CA PRO A 93 12.32 -10.28 -11.08
C PRO A 93 13.58 -10.25 -10.23
N ALA A 94 13.47 -9.75 -8.99
CA ALA A 94 14.61 -9.67 -8.08
C ALA A 94 15.15 -11.04 -7.64
N LEU A 95 14.40 -12.11 -7.90
CA LEU A 95 14.71 -13.47 -7.44
C LEU A 95 15.00 -14.39 -8.61
N PRO A 96 16.02 -15.26 -8.50
CA PRO A 96 16.21 -16.35 -9.46
C PRO A 96 14.98 -17.28 -9.44
N PRO A 97 14.71 -17.99 -10.54
CA PRO A 97 13.64 -18.98 -10.58
C PRO A 97 13.82 -20.01 -9.47
N ALA A 98 12.71 -20.38 -8.81
CA ALA A 98 12.75 -21.34 -7.72
C ALA A 98 13.33 -22.69 -8.21
N PRO A 99 14.13 -23.38 -7.39
CA PRO A 99 14.62 -24.72 -7.70
C PRO A 99 13.47 -25.68 -7.97
N ALA A 100 13.68 -26.65 -8.86
CA ALA A 100 12.70 -27.69 -9.12
C ALA A 100 12.33 -28.43 -7.82
N GLU A 101 11.04 -28.50 -7.52
CA GLU A 101 10.53 -29.24 -6.37
C GLU A 101 10.86 -30.73 -6.52
N LYS A 102 11.43 -31.32 -5.45
CA LYS A 102 11.62 -32.76 -5.38
C LYS A 102 10.30 -33.41 -4.99
N THR A 103 9.59 -33.96 -5.99
CA THR A 103 8.44 -34.82 -5.74
C THR A 103 8.92 -36.23 -5.36
N ALA A 104 8.56 -36.68 -4.16
CA ALA A 104 8.74 -38.08 -3.77
C ALA A 104 7.69 -38.96 -4.47
N ALA A 105 8.02 -40.24 -4.70
CA ALA A 105 7.07 -41.18 -5.29
C ALA A 105 5.81 -41.32 -4.41
N PRO A 106 4.61 -41.48 -5.00
CA PRO A 106 3.38 -41.67 -4.25
C PRO A 106 3.47 -42.88 -3.30
N ILE A 107 2.93 -42.73 -2.09
CA ILE A 107 2.86 -43.80 -1.10
C ILE A 107 1.91 -44.88 -1.62
N LYS A 108 2.32 -46.15 -1.58
CA LYS A 108 1.45 -47.28 -1.90
C LYS A 108 0.56 -47.58 -0.69
N ASP A 109 -0.74 -47.60 -0.89
CA ASP A 109 -1.70 -48.06 0.11
C ASP A 109 -1.49 -49.55 0.43
N ARG A 110 -1.69 -49.91 1.70
CA ARG A 110 -1.67 -51.32 2.15
C ARG A 110 -2.98 -52.02 1.82
#